data_AF-A0A6C0PWF9-F1
#
_entry.id   AF-A0A6C0PWF9-F1
#
_cell.length_a   1.000
_cell.length_b   1.000
_cell.length_c   1.000
_cell.angle_alpha   90.00
_cell.angle_beta   90.00
_cell.angle_gamma   90.00
#
_symmetry.space_group_name_H-M   'P 1'
#
loop_
_entity.id
_entity.type
_entity.pdbx_description
1 polymer ?
#
loop_
_entity_poly.entity_id
_entity_poly.type
_entity_poly.pdbx_seq_one_letter_code
_entity_poly.pdbx_strand_id
1 'polypeptide(L)'
;MVASFVAHRALDGGTYHLEGDLDLRSPSTSAVEVMAGGRLIEFTAGPASLGDDVAASLGIASPDSELTFQKGTLRVFESIEREPRSGLVERPSLVVWRGRRHALVTRLYGMSVAEVLGLLRSVGIAESEYGLTLQPDPSAGSAFARPATVIKEVPGLGLLELSRRTKEHTAQLPPWKGVTVASGELFRDTLSDGSPFFVLSSAEIWATLVPLASTPVERVPDLAGRLALRYTG
;
A
#
# COMPACT_ATOMS: atom_id res chain seq x y z
N MET A 1 -30.56 -2.50 -3.04
CA MET A 1 -29.40 -1.66 -2.67
C MET A 1 -28.62 -1.36 -3.93
N VAL A 2 -28.01 -0.17 -4.03
CA VAL A 2 -27.22 0.22 -5.20
C VAL A 2 -25.80 -0.31 -4.99
N ALA A 3 -25.30 -1.12 -5.93
CA ALA A 3 -23.92 -1.59 -5.88
C ALA A 3 -22.97 -0.38 -5.91
N SER A 4 -22.01 -0.36 -4.98
CA SER A 4 -20.94 0.64 -4.99
C SER A 4 -19.82 0.16 -5.91
N PHE A 5 -19.15 1.11 -6.58
CA PHE A 5 -18.03 0.85 -7.47
C PHE A 5 -16.92 1.85 -7.19
N VAL A 6 -15.69 1.36 -7.02
CA VAL A 6 -14.48 2.19 -6.89
C VAL A 6 -13.32 1.58 -7.67
N ALA A 7 -12.44 2.45 -8.16
CA ALA A 7 -11.18 2.07 -8.78
C ALA A 7 -10.01 2.64 -7.97
N HIS A 8 -8.99 1.81 -7.74
CA HIS A 8 -7.80 2.17 -6.98
C HIS A 8 -6.55 1.90 -7.81
N ARG A 9 -5.77 2.96 -8.07
CA ARG A 9 -4.51 2.90 -8.79
C ARG A 9 -3.39 2.46 -7.84
N ALA A 10 -2.65 1.43 -8.23
CA ALA A 10 -1.46 0.97 -7.54
C ALA A 10 -0.21 1.72 -8.04
N LEU A 11 0.81 1.80 -7.19
CA LEU A 11 2.06 2.51 -7.53
C LEU A 11 2.81 1.91 -8.73
N ASP A 12 2.61 0.64 -9.05
CA ASP A 12 3.19 -0.01 -10.23
C ASP A 12 2.39 0.22 -11.53
N GLY A 13 1.31 1.00 -11.46
CA GLY A 13 0.46 1.33 -12.60
C GLY A 13 -0.76 0.43 -12.78
N GLY A 14 -0.87 -0.67 -12.03
CA GLY A 14 -2.07 -1.49 -12.01
C GLY A 14 -3.28 -0.76 -11.45
N THR A 15 -4.48 -1.14 -11.88
CA THR A 15 -5.74 -0.62 -11.33
C THR A 15 -6.61 -1.77 -10.84
N TYR A 16 -7.04 -1.70 -9.58
CA TYR A 16 -8.00 -2.63 -8.98
C TYR A 16 -9.38 -2.00 -8.96
N HIS A 17 -10.37 -2.74 -9.46
CA HIS A 17 -11.78 -2.36 -9.48
C HIS A 17 -12.51 -3.20 -8.44
N LEU A 18 -13.19 -2.54 -7.52
CA LEU A 18 -13.98 -3.16 -6.46
C LEU A 18 -15.44 -2.79 -6.68
N GLU A 19 -16.31 -3.79 -6.67
CA GLU A 19 -17.75 -3.62 -6.86
C GLU A 19 -18.53 -4.53 -5.92
N GLY A 20 -19.61 -4.02 -5.32
CA GLY A 20 -20.45 -4.86 -4.47
C GLY A 20 -21.46 -4.10 -3.63
N ASP A 21 -22.24 -4.86 -2.87
CA ASP A 21 -23.20 -4.34 -1.87
C ASP A 21 -22.51 -4.13 -0.51
N LEU A 22 -21.44 -3.33 -0.53
CA LEU A 22 -20.61 -2.96 0.62
C LEU A 22 -20.32 -1.46 0.57
N ASP A 23 -19.94 -0.87 1.71
CA ASP A 23 -19.45 0.51 1.74
C ASP A 23 -17.99 0.57 1.29
N LEU A 24 -17.76 1.04 0.06
CA LEU A 24 -16.42 1.15 -0.53
C LEU A 24 -15.88 2.60 -0.50
N ARG A 25 -16.49 3.51 0.25
CA ARG A 25 -16.15 4.95 0.21
C ARG A 25 -14.86 5.31 0.94
N SER A 26 -14.41 4.48 1.88
CA SER A 26 -13.15 4.71 2.60
C SER A 26 -11.98 4.85 1.62
N PRO A 27 -11.01 5.74 1.90
CA PRO A 27 -9.83 5.88 1.04
C PRO A 27 -9.01 4.59 1.01
N SER A 28 -8.12 4.50 0.03
CA SER A 28 -7.11 3.45 -0.07
C SER A 28 -5.71 4.04 -0.03
N THR A 29 -4.74 3.26 0.40
CA THR A 29 -3.32 3.51 0.15
C THR A 29 -2.79 2.50 -0.85
N SER A 30 -1.65 2.82 -1.49
CA SER A 30 -0.89 1.85 -2.27
C SER A 30 0.54 1.83 -1.77
N ALA A 31 1.11 0.64 -1.58
CA ALA A 31 2.50 0.48 -1.18
C ALA A 31 3.27 -0.30 -2.24
N VAL A 32 4.55 -0.01 -2.40
CA VAL A 32 5.44 -0.76 -3.28
C VAL A 32 6.86 -0.71 -2.77
N GLU A 33 7.61 -1.77 -3.00
CA GLU A 33 9.04 -1.77 -2.80
C GLU A 33 9.78 -1.57 -4.11
N VAL A 34 10.75 -0.67 -4.07
CA VAL A 34 11.65 -0.38 -5.18
C VAL A 34 13.07 -0.69 -4.72
N MET A 35 13.78 -1.49 -5.51
CA MET A 35 15.23 -1.60 -5.42
C MET A 35 15.82 -0.35 -6.07
N ALA A 36 16.62 0.43 -5.36
CA ALA A 36 17.31 1.61 -5.90
C ALA A 36 18.67 1.78 -5.23
N GLY A 37 19.75 1.87 -6.01
CA GLY A 37 21.11 1.99 -5.48
C GLY A 37 21.51 0.84 -4.55
N GLY A 38 21.03 -0.38 -4.82
CA GLY A 38 21.28 -1.56 -3.99
C GLY A 38 20.52 -1.61 -2.67
N ARG A 39 19.57 -0.69 -2.44
CA ARG A 39 18.71 -0.64 -1.26
C ARG A 39 17.26 -0.96 -1.64
N LEU A 40 16.59 -1.73 -0.81
CA LEU A 40 15.14 -1.94 -0.88
C LEU A 40 14.45 -0.81 -0.13
N ILE A 41 13.57 -0.08 -0.82
CA ILE A 41 12.90 1.11 -0.27
C ILE A 41 11.39 0.97 -0.48
N GLU A 42 10.64 1.10 0.61
CA GLU A 42 9.18 1.08 0.57
C GLU A 42 8.63 2.49 0.36
N PHE A 43 7.78 2.63 -0.65
CA PHE A 43 7.00 3.82 -0.88
C PHE A 43 5.53 3.52 -0.62
N THR A 44 4.85 4.43 0.09
CA THR A 44 3.40 4.38 0.30
C THR A 44 2.77 5.64 -0.27
N ALA A 45 1.67 5.51 -1.00
CA ALA A 45 0.89 6.61 -1.54
C ALA A 45 -0.55 6.58 -1.03
N GLY A 46 -1.19 7.75 -0.99
CA GLY A 46 -2.57 7.89 -0.54
C GLY A 46 -3.10 9.31 -0.77
N PRO A 47 -4.13 9.72 -0.01
CA PRO A 47 -4.67 11.08 -0.06
C PRO A 47 -3.58 12.14 0.20
N ALA A 48 -3.79 13.37 -0.26
CA ALA A 48 -2.84 14.48 -0.04
C ALA A 48 -2.49 14.75 1.43
N SER A 49 -3.36 14.35 2.38
CA SER A 49 -3.11 14.47 3.82
C SER A 49 -2.15 13.41 4.37
N LEU A 50 -1.91 12.30 3.65
CA LEU A 50 -1.22 11.12 4.18
C LEU A 50 0.12 11.46 4.84
N GLY A 51 0.92 12.33 4.22
CA GLY A 51 2.21 12.71 4.78
C GLY A 51 2.09 13.54 6.07
N ASP A 52 1.05 14.38 6.17
CA ASP A 52 0.77 15.15 7.38
C ASP A 52 0.28 14.23 8.50
N ASP A 53 -0.58 13.26 8.17
CA ASP A 53 -1.10 12.25 9.10
C ASP A 53 0.04 11.37 9.65
N VAL A 54 0.98 10.95 8.79
CA VAL A 54 2.17 10.17 9.19
C VAL A 54 3.10 11.02 10.06
N ALA A 55 3.41 12.27 9.67
CA ALA A 55 4.24 13.15 10.47
C ALA A 55 3.65 13.38 11.88
N ALA A 56 2.34 13.62 11.96
CA ALA A 56 1.64 13.78 13.24
C ALA A 56 1.70 12.51 14.10
N SER A 57 1.53 11.32 13.50
CA SER A 57 1.64 10.04 14.23
C SER A 57 3.03 9.79 14.81
N LEU A 58 4.07 10.36 14.19
CA LEU A 58 5.46 10.30 14.64
C LEU A 58 5.82 11.46 15.59
N GLY A 59 4.88 12.37 15.90
CA GLY A 59 5.12 13.53 16.75
C GLY A 59 6.03 14.59 16.11
N ILE A 60 6.10 14.65 14.78
CA ILE A 60 6.96 15.57 14.04
C ILE A 60 6.13 16.80 13.62
N ALA A 61 6.53 17.99 14.08
CA ALA A 61 5.75 19.21 13.90
C ALA A 61 6.03 19.96 12.59
N SER A 62 7.26 19.93 12.07
CA SER A 62 7.66 20.74 10.92
C SER A 62 8.75 20.05 10.09
N PRO A 63 8.78 20.25 8.76
CA PRO A 63 9.85 19.74 7.93
C PRO A 63 11.14 20.55 8.10
N ASP A 64 12.28 19.87 8.01
CA ASP A 64 13.62 20.48 7.98
C ASP A 64 13.95 21.06 6.59
N SER A 65 13.34 20.48 5.55
CA SER A 65 13.49 20.96 4.18
C SER A 65 12.17 20.89 3.43
N GLU A 66 11.87 21.93 2.67
CA GLU A 66 10.73 21.99 1.75
C GLU A 66 11.19 22.56 0.41
N LEU A 67 10.86 21.87 -0.69
CA LEU A 67 11.26 22.27 -2.04
C LEU A 67 10.25 21.81 -3.10
N THR A 68 10.22 22.50 -4.24
CA THR A 68 9.44 22.05 -5.41
C THR A 68 10.16 20.91 -6.13
N PHE A 69 9.48 19.79 -6.34
CA PHE A 69 10.03 18.60 -6.99
C PHE A 69 8.96 17.89 -7.82
N GLN A 70 9.27 17.57 -9.08
CA GLN A 70 8.38 16.82 -9.99
C GLN A 70 6.91 17.28 -9.95
N LYS A 71 6.68 18.59 -10.04
CA LYS A 71 5.34 19.24 -10.02
C LYS A 71 4.58 19.15 -8.68
N GLY A 72 5.23 18.69 -7.61
CA GLY A 72 4.71 18.70 -6.25
C GLY A 72 5.66 19.38 -5.27
N THR A 73 5.33 19.31 -3.99
CA THR A 73 6.15 19.80 -2.89
C THR A 73 6.78 18.61 -2.17
N LEU A 74 8.10 18.55 -2.15
CA LEU A 74 8.86 17.60 -1.35
C LEU A 74 9.16 18.22 0.00
N ARG A 75 8.80 17.51 1.07
CA ARG A 75 9.10 17.83 2.46
C ARG A 75 9.92 16.70 3.06
N VAL A 76 11.03 17.05 3.68
CA VAL A 76 11.88 16.10 4.40
C VAL A 76 11.85 16.48 5.86
N PHE A 77 11.55 15.51 6.70
CA PHE A 77 11.52 15.65 8.14
C PHE A 77 12.54 14.69 8.73
N GLU A 78 13.33 15.13 9.70
CA GLU A 78 14.22 14.29 10.48
C GLU A 78 13.59 14.00 11.85
N SER A 79 13.63 12.75 12.27
CA SER A 79 13.30 12.36 13.64
C SER A 79 14.54 11.77 14.32
N ILE A 80 14.54 11.82 15.66
CA ILE A 80 15.51 11.08 16.48
C ILE A 80 14.73 10.00 17.20
N GLU A 81 15.10 8.75 16.95
CA GLU A 81 14.49 7.59 17.56
C GLU A 81 15.52 6.86 18.40
N ARG A 82 15.09 6.35 19.56
CA ARG A 82 15.94 5.50 20.41
C ARG A 82 15.31 4.13 20.45
N GLU A 83 16.03 3.14 19.93
CA GLU A 83 15.59 1.76 19.95
C GLU A 83 15.53 1.28 21.42
N PRO A 84 14.37 0.78 21.90
CA PRO A 84 14.18 0.55 23.34
C PRO A 84 15.06 -0.54 23.97
N ARG A 85 15.60 -1.49 23.20
CA ARG A 85 16.30 -2.68 23.74
C ARG A 85 17.83 -2.51 23.78
N SER A 86 18.40 -1.99 22.71
CA SER A 86 19.82 -1.72 22.47
C SER A 86 20.21 -0.29 22.87
N GLY A 87 19.24 0.63 22.94
CA GLY A 87 19.50 2.04 23.16
C GLY A 87 20.13 2.76 21.97
N LEU A 88 20.20 2.09 20.79
CA LEU A 88 20.71 2.67 19.56
C LEU A 88 19.91 3.93 19.21
N VAL A 89 20.62 5.01 18.91
CA VAL A 89 19.99 6.26 18.45
C VAL A 89 20.02 6.27 16.93
N GLU A 90 18.84 6.28 16.34
CA GLU A 90 18.64 6.36 14.90
C GLU A 90 18.14 7.76 14.52
N ARG A 91 18.47 8.18 13.30
CA ARG A 91 18.02 9.44 12.73
C ARG A 91 17.34 9.22 11.39
N PRO A 92 16.14 8.62 11.39
CA PRO A 92 15.41 8.42 10.16
C PRO A 92 14.82 9.72 9.64
N SER A 93 14.72 9.80 8.33
CA SER A 93 14.00 10.84 7.62
C SER A 93 12.64 10.31 7.17
N LEU A 94 11.58 11.05 7.48
CA LEU A 94 10.32 10.94 6.77
C LEU A 94 10.39 11.83 5.53
N VAL A 95 10.20 11.24 4.36
CA VAL A 95 10.15 11.97 3.10
C VAL A 95 8.73 11.96 2.60
N VAL A 96 8.17 13.14 2.37
CA VAL A 96 6.80 13.35 1.88
C VAL A 96 6.85 14.12 0.58
N TRP A 97 6.45 13.50 -0.53
CA TRP A 97 6.10 14.24 -1.73
C TRP A 97 4.58 14.47 -1.74
N ARG A 98 4.14 15.73 -1.87
CA ARG A 98 2.73 16.11 -1.92
C ARG A 98 2.40 16.70 -3.29
N GLY A 99 1.51 16.03 -4.01
CA GLY A 99 0.89 16.52 -5.23
C GLY A 99 -0.36 17.35 -4.95
N ARG A 100 -1.25 17.44 -5.95
CA ARG A 100 -2.50 18.19 -5.84
C ARG A 100 -3.59 17.41 -5.08
N ARG A 101 -3.66 16.10 -5.29
CA ARG A 101 -4.70 15.20 -4.77
C ARG A 101 -4.12 14.07 -3.91
N HIS A 102 -2.87 13.71 -4.17
CA HIS A 102 -2.22 12.57 -3.55
C HIS A 102 -0.87 12.94 -2.94
N ALA A 103 -0.42 12.10 -2.01
CA ALA A 103 0.92 12.18 -1.44
C ALA A 103 1.62 10.82 -1.54
N LEU A 104 2.94 10.87 -1.55
CA LEU A 104 3.86 9.73 -1.48
C LEU A 104 4.72 9.91 -0.23
N VAL A 105 4.89 8.86 0.55
CA VAL A 105 5.69 8.81 1.76
C VAL A 105 6.69 7.67 1.70
N THR A 106 7.89 7.91 2.22
CA THR A 106 8.88 6.86 2.49
C THR A 106 9.66 7.22 3.75
N ARG A 107 10.12 6.20 4.46
CA ARG A 107 11.03 6.32 5.62
C ARG A 107 12.43 5.89 5.18
N LEU A 108 13.41 6.75 5.39
CA LEU A 108 14.79 6.53 4.95
C LEU A 108 15.75 6.68 6.14
N TYR A 109 16.84 5.94 6.12
CA TYR A 109 17.85 5.97 7.18
C TYR A 109 19.20 6.41 6.60
N GLY A 110 19.80 7.43 7.21
CA GLY A 110 21.14 7.90 6.86
C GLY A 110 21.26 8.38 5.41
N MET A 111 20.24 9.08 4.90
CA MET A 111 20.29 9.76 3.59
C MET A 111 20.17 11.26 3.78
N SER A 112 21.05 12.01 3.13
CA SER A 112 20.94 13.46 2.97
C SER A 112 19.81 13.84 2.02
N VAL A 113 19.36 15.09 2.07
CA VAL A 113 18.36 15.64 1.13
C VAL A 113 18.81 15.48 -0.33
N ALA A 114 20.10 15.64 -0.63
CA ALA A 114 20.62 15.46 -1.99
C ALA A 114 20.49 14.01 -2.48
N GLU A 115 20.72 13.03 -1.61
CA GLU A 115 20.55 11.61 -1.91
C GLU A 115 19.07 11.25 -2.06
N VAL A 116 18.19 11.81 -1.23
CA VAL A 116 16.73 11.68 -1.37
C VAL A 116 16.27 12.17 -2.74
N LEU A 117 16.77 13.33 -3.18
CA LEU A 117 16.47 13.86 -4.51
C LEU A 117 17.01 12.96 -5.63
N GLY A 118 18.19 12.38 -5.46
CA GLY A 118 18.76 11.39 -6.39
C GLY A 118 17.89 10.15 -6.52
N LEU A 119 17.48 9.58 -5.39
CA LEU A 119 16.55 8.46 -5.31
C LEU A 119 15.24 8.78 -6.01
N LEU A 120 14.56 9.87 -5.65
CA LEU A 120 13.25 10.22 -6.21
C LEU A 120 13.31 10.53 -7.71
N ARG A 121 14.46 11.00 -8.23
CA ARG A 121 14.68 11.14 -9.67
C ARG A 121 14.74 9.79 -10.38
N SER A 122 15.29 8.75 -9.74
CA SER A 122 15.35 7.41 -10.31
C SER A 122 14.00 6.67 -10.34
N VAL A 123 12.96 7.17 -9.65
CA VAL A 123 11.68 6.45 -9.52
C VAL A 123 10.46 7.19 -10.08
N GLY A 124 10.65 8.35 -10.72
CA GLY A 124 9.64 9.11 -11.48
C GLY A 124 8.20 9.09 -10.95
N ILE A 125 7.74 10.18 -10.32
CA ILE A 125 6.40 10.29 -9.74
C ILE A 125 5.44 10.89 -10.77
N ALA A 126 4.35 10.19 -11.07
CA ALA A 126 3.26 10.69 -11.89
C ALA A 126 1.93 10.67 -11.13
N GLU A 127 1.27 11.82 -11.08
CA GLU A 127 -0.05 11.98 -10.46
C GLU A 127 -1.17 11.99 -11.50
N SER A 128 -2.24 11.22 -11.21
CA SER A 128 -3.48 11.18 -11.97
C SER A 128 -4.67 11.52 -11.07
N GLU A 129 -5.89 11.53 -11.62
CA GLU A 129 -7.09 11.67 -10.82
C GLU A 129 -7.41 10.45 -9.93
N TYR A 130 -6.83 9.29 -10.27
CA TYR A 130 -7.10 7.99 -9.63
C TYR A 130 -6.01 7.56 -8.64
N GLY A 131 -4.91 8.32 -8.52
CA GLY A 131 -3.77 8.00 -7.66
C GLY A 131 -2.43 8.36 -8.26
N LEU A 132 -1.37 7.84 -7.62
CA LEU A 132 0.03 7.97 -8.05
C LEU A 132 0.53 6.70 -8.72
N THR A 133 1.45 6.87 -9.66
CA THR A 133 2.29 5.79 -10.20
C THR A 133 3.75 6.18 -10.11
N LEU A 134 4.60 5.21 -9.81
CA LEU A 134 6.05 5.33 -9.89
C LEU A 134 6.54 4.77 -11.22
N GLN A 135 7.65 5.32 -11.69
CA GLN A 135 8.35 4.92 -12.91
C GLN A 135 9.83 4.72 -12.56
N PRO A 136 10.19 3.57 -11.95
CA PRO A 136 11.58 3.18 -11.80
C PRO A 136 12.29 3.22 -13.16
N ASP A 137 13.49 3.79 -13.18
CA ASP A 137 14.39 3.84 -14.32
C ASP A 137 15.50 2.78 -14.15
N PRO A 138 15.43 1.65 -14.88
CA PRO A 138 16.45 0.62 -14.82
C PRO A 138 17.84 1.11 -15.23
N SER A 139 17.93 2.14 -16.09
CA SER A 139 19.21 2.73 -16.50
C SER A 139 19.85 3.56 -15.38
N ALA A 140 19.03 4.09 -14.47
CA ALA A 140 19.46 4.72 -13.22
C ALA A 140 19.58 3.71 -12.05
N GLY A 141 19.43 2.40 -12.33
CA GLY A 141 19.59 1.33 -11.35
C GLY A 141 18.42 1.18 -10.38
N SER A 142 17.20 1.53 -10.80
CA SER A 142 15.98 1.30 -10.02
C SER A 142 14.98 0.37 -10.70
N ALA A 143 14.30 -0.47 -9.91
CA ALA A 143 13.28 -1.40 -10.39
C ALA A 143 12.32 -1.78 -9.27
N PHE A 144 11.07 -2.10 -9.61
CA PHE A 144 10.14 -2.70 -8.64
C PHE A 144 10.68 -4.05 -8.16
N ALA A 145 10.70 -4.26 -6.84
CA ALA A 145 11.11 -5.53 -6.24
C ALA A 145 9.96 -6.56 -6.24
N ARG A 146 8.73 -6.08 -6.11
CA ARG A 146 7.49 -6.86 -6.12
C ARG A 146 6.34 -6.02 -6.71
N PRO A 147 5.22 -6.64 -7.13
CA PRO A 147 4.02 -5.87 -7.50
C PRO A 147 3.58 -4.94 -6.37
N ALA A 148 3.02 -3.79 -6.74
CA ALA A 148 2.46 -2.87 -5.75
C ALA A 148 1.20 -3.46 -5.12
N THR A 149 0.99 -3.14 -3.85
CA THR A 149 -0.21 -3.49 -3.10
C THR A 149 -1.14 -2.29 -3.02
N VAL A 150 -2.44 -2.54 -2.93
CA VAL A 150 -3.47 -1.55 -2.59
C VAL A 150 -4.14 -2.00 -1.30
N ILE A 151 -4.13 -1.14 -0.30
CA ILE A 151 -4.69 -1.41 1.03
C ILE A 151 -5.93 -0.55 1.20
N LYS A 152 -7.04 -1.19 1.59
CA LYS A 152 -8.33 -0.53 1.77
C LYS A 152 -9.08 -1.13 2.95
N GLU A 153 -9.56 -0.27 3.84
CA GLU A 153 -10.56 -0.68 4.82
C GLU A 153 -11.96 -0.68 4.18
N VAL A 154 -12.69 -1.78 4.35
CA VAL A 154 -14.09 -1.90 3.97
C VAL A 154 -14.91 -2.08 5.26
N PRO A 155 -15.67 -1.06 5.69
CA PRO A 155 -16.51 -1.14 6.87
C PRO A 155 -17.44 -2.34 6.86
N GLY A 156 -17.48 -3.07 7.97
CA GLY A 156 -18.27 -4.30 8.13
C GLY A 156 -17.70 -5.54 7.44
N LEU A 157 -16.53 -5.44 6.80
CA LEU A 157 -15.78 -6.57 6.24
C LEU A 157 -14.39 -6.70 6.86
N GLY A 158 -13.50 -5.72 6.64
CA GLY A 158 -12.09 -5.91 6.95
C GLY A 158 -11.14 -4.96 6.25
N LEU A 159 -9.85 -5.12 6.57
CA LEU A 159 -8.75 -4.57 5.81
C LEU A 159 -8.46 -5.52 4.63
N LEU A 160 -8.59 -5.00 3.42
CA LEU A 160 -8.22 -5.68 2.17
C LEU A 160 -6.85 -5.19 1.73
N GLU A 161 -5.93 -6.13 1.52
CA GLU A 161 -4.66 -5.90 0.84
C GLU A 161 -4.69 -6.64 -0.50
N LEU A 162 -4.67 -5.88 -1.59
CA LEU A 162 -4.79 -6.36 -2.96
C LEU A 162 -3.46 -6.27 -3.67
N SER A 163 -3.04 -7.32 -4.35
CA SER A 163 -1.87 -7.34 -5.20
C SER A 163 -2.11 -8.17 -6.45
N ARG A 164 -1.23 -8.06 -7.44
CA ARG A 164 -1.21 -9.00 -8.55
C ARG A 164 -0.81 -10.37 -8.02
N ARG A 165 -1.47 -11.41 -8.52
CA ARG A 165 -1.08 -12.78 -8.21
C ARG A 165 0.32 -13.06 -8.75
N THR A 166 1.15 -13.69 -7.93
CA THR A 166 2.50 -14.13 -8.31
C THR A 166 2.62 -15.65 -8.15
N LYS A 167 3.77 -16.20 -8.55
CA LYS A 167 4.07 -17.63 -8.36
C LYS A 167 4.25 -17.96 -6.88
N GLU A 168 4.87 -17.05 -6.14
CA GLU A 168 5.11 -17.15 -4.69
C GLU A 168 3.78 -17.22 -3.95
N HIS A 169 2.81 -16.36 -4.29
CA HIS A 169 1.45 -16.42 -3.76
C HIS A 169 0.80 -17.80 -3.99
N THR A 170 0.95 -18.36 -5.19
CA THR A 170 0.37 -19.67 -5.51
C THR A 170 1.01 -20.79 -4.68
N ALA A 171 2.31 -20.70 -4.39
CA ALA A 171 3.01 -21.67 -3.55
C ALA A 171 2.62 -21.59 -2.07
N GLN A 172 2.06 -20.46 -1.63
CA GLN A 172 1.57 -20.25 -0.26
C GLN A 172 0.11 -20.70 -0.06
N LEU A 173 -0.62 -21.04 -1.13
CA LEU A 173 -1.98 -21.50 -0.99
C LEU A 173 -2.02 -22.83 -0.22
N PRO A 174 -2.99 -22.98 0.70
CA PRO A 174 -3.21 -24.25 1.34
C PRO A 174 -3.47 -25.38 0.33
N PRO A 175 -3.09 -26.63 0.65
CA PRO A 175 -3.26 -27.76 -0.27
C PRO A 175 -4.72 -28.22 -0.43
N TRP A 176 -5.66 -27.65 0.33
CA TRP A 176 -7.10 -27.94 0.24
C TRP A 176 -7.82 -26.92 -0.62
N LYS A 177 -9.02 -27.27 -1.12
CA LYS A 177 -9.83 -26.35 -1.93
C LYS A 177 -10.43 -25.22 -1.10
N GLY A 178 -10.45 -24.03 -1.66
CA GLY A 178 -11.14 -22.88 -1.09
C GLY A 178 -12.65 -22.96 -1.32
N VAL A 179 -13.38 -22.01 -0.73
CA VAL A 179 -14.80 -21.78 -1.05
C VAL A 179 -14.88 -20.90 -2.29
N THR A 180 -15.64 -21.32 -3.30
CA THR A 180 -15.86 -20.51 -4.50
C THR A 180 -16.71 -19.28 -4.19
N VAL A 181 -16.23 -18.11 -4.58
CA VAL A 181 -16.91 -16.82 -4.50
C VAL A 181 -16.85 -16.11 -5.86
N ALA A 182 -17.57 -14.99 -6.01
CA ALA A 182 -17.65 -14.26 -7.28
C ALA A 182 -16.27 -13.89 -7.86
N SER A 183 -15.29 -13.65 -6.99
CA SER A 183 -13.95 -13.17 -7.35
C SER A 183 -12.86 -14.26 -7.36
N GLY A 184 -13.21 -15.54 -7.22
CA GLY A 184 -12.25 -16.65 -7.22
C GLY A 184 -12.48 -17.64 -6.09
N GLU A 185 -11.41 -18.09 -5.45
CA GLU A 185 -11.45 -19.01 -4.31
C GLU A 185 -11.03 -18.30 -3.02
N LEU A 186 -11.81 -18.50 -1.97
CA LEU A 186 -11.56 -17.97 -0.64
C LEU A 186 -11.02 -19.07 0.29
N PHE A 187 -9.88 -18.80 0.91
CA PHE A 187 -9.21 -19.65 1.88
C PHE A 187 -9.21 -18.95 3.22
N ARG A 188 -9.27 -19.73 4.31
CA ARG A 188 -9.13 -19.23 5.68
C ARG A 188 -7.83 -19.76 6.26
N ASP A 189 -7.14 -18.89 6.98
CA ASP A 189 -5.93 -19.24 7.72
C ASP A 189 -5.85 -18.39 9.01
N THR A 190 -4.76 -18.52 9.76
CA THR A 190 -4.58 -17.92 11.09
C THR A 190 -3.21 -17.26 11.21
N LEU A 191 -3.19 -16.02 11.70
CA LEU A 191 -1.97 -15.27 12.01
C LEU A 191 -1.27 -15.88 13.24
N SER A 192 -0.01 -15.51 13.46
CA SER A 192 0.81 -16.02 14.58
C SER A 192 0.20 -15.74 15.97
N ASP A 193 -0.65 -14.73 16.09
CA ASP A 193 -1.36 -14.35 17.31
C ASP A 193 -2.70 -15.11 17.50
N GLY A 194 -3.06 -15.99 16.56
CA GLY A 194 -4.32 -16.75 16.58
C GLY A 194 -5.48 -16.04 15.86
N SER A 195 -5.29 -14.82 15.38
CA SER A 195 -6.33 -14.06 14.68
C SER A 195 -6.60 -14.65 13.29
N PRO A 196 -7.86 -14.84 12.87
CA PRO A 196 -8.17 -15.38 11.55
C PRO A 196 -7.93 -14.33 10.47
N PHE A 197 -7.42 -14.78 9.32
CA PHE A 197 -7.41 -14.01 8.08
C PHE A 197 -7.90 -14.88 6.92
N PHE A 198 -8.21 -14.23 5.82
CA PHE A 198 -8.70 -14.88 4.62
C PHE A 198 -7.84 -14.49 3.42
N VAL A 199 -7.70 -15.41 2.49
CA VAL A 199 -7.05 -15.16 1.20
C VAL A 199 -8.08 -15.41 0.11
N LEU A 200 -8.33 -14.40 -0.69
CA LEU A 200 -9.09 -14.51 -1.92
C LEU A 200 -8.10 -14.53 -3.09
N SER A 201 -8.09 -15.63 -3.83
CA SER A 201 -7.19 -15.84 -4.97
C SER A 201 -7.98 -16.01 -6.26
N SER A 202 -7.61 -15.23 -7.28
CA SER A 202 -8.14 -15.34 -8.64
C SER A 202 -7.02 -15.62 -9.63
N ALA A 203 -7.30 -15.59 -10.95
CA ALA A 203 -6.24 -15.70 -11.96
C ALA A 203 -5.26 -14.52 -11.92
N GLU A 204 -5.74 -13.32 -11.60
CA GLU A 204 -4.97 -12.06 -11.70
C GLU A 204 -4.70 -11.42 -10.34
N ILE A 205 -5.57 -11.65 -9.35
CA ILE A 205 -5.57 -10.95 -8.06
C ILE A 205 -5.23 -11.91 -6.94
N TRP A 206 -4.42 -11.42 -6.02
CA TRP A 206 -4.27 -11.94 -4.67
C TRP A 206 -4.79 -10.91 -3.69
N ALA A 207 -5.72 -11.31 -2.82
CA ALA A 207 -6.33 -10.42 -1.85
C ALA A 207 -6.24 -11.05 -0.45
N THR A 208 -5.49 -10.43 0.45
CA THR A 208 -5.53 -10.77 1.87
C THR A 208 -6.62 -9.94 2.54
N LEU A 209 -7.48 -10.60 3.31
CA LEU A 209 -8.56 -9.99 4.06
C LEU A 209 -8.38 -10.27 5.55
N VAL A 210 -8.13 -9.21 6.31
CA VAL A 210 -8.10 -9.26 7.78
C VAL A 210 -9.42 -8.67 8.30
N PRO A 211 -10.29 -9.46 8.93
CA PRO A 211 -11.56 -8.95 9.43
C PRO A 211 -11.36 -7.84 10.47
N LEU A 212 -12.21 -6.81 10.44
CA LEU A 212 -12.24 -5.82 11.52
C LEU A 212 -12.73 -6.50 12.81
N ALA A 213 -12.35 -5.96 13.98
CA ALA A 213 -12.83 -6.46 15.27
C ALA A 213 -14.37 -6.49 15.39
N SER A 214 -15.06 -5.63 14.64
CA SER A 214 -16.52 -5.56 14.56
C SER A 214 -17.16 -6.54 13.57
N THR A 215 -16.36 -7.28 12.80
CA THR A 215 -16.85 -8.21 11.77
C THR A 215 -16.86 -9.64 12.30
N PRO A 216 -18.03 -10.28 12.45
CA PRO A 216 -18.08 -11.68 12.87
C PRO A 216 -17.44 -12.57 11.81
N VAL A 217 -16.46 -13.38 12.21
CA VAL A 217 -15.59 -14.17 11.33
C VAL A 217 -16.39 -15.12 10.43
N GLU A 218 -17.45 -15.70 10.98
CA GLU A 218 -18.40 -16.58 10.31
C GLU A 218 -19.16 -15.91 9.17
N ARG A 219 -19.29 -14.58 9.17
CA ARG A 219 -19.95 -13.83 8.10
C ARG A 219 -19.00 -13.45 6.97
N VAL A 220 -17.70 -13.58 7.16
CA VAL A 220 -16.69 -13.14 6.19
C VAL A 220 -16.85 -13.83 4.83
N PRO A 221 -17.08 -15.16 4.72
CA PRO A 221 -17.30 -15.79 3.42
C PRO A 221 -18.48 -15.19 2.65
N ASP A 222 -19.61 -14.95 3.33
CA ASP A 222 -20.81 -14.36 2.71
C ASP A 222 -20.58 -12.90 2.27
N LEU A 223 -19.81 -12.13 3.04
CA LEU A 223 -19.50 -10.73 2.74
C LEU A 223 -18.46 -10.61 1.62
N ALA A 224 -17.40 -11.43 1.67
CA ALA A 224 -16.42 -11.53 0.58
C ALA A 224 -17.07 -12.03 -0.71
N GLY A 225 -18.08 -12.92 -0.62
CA GLY A 225 -18.89 -13.37 -1.75
C GLY A 225 -19.67 -12.26 -2.47
N ARG A 226 -19.91 -11.13 -1.81
CA ARG A 226 -20.59 -9.94 -2.37
C ARG A 226 -19.63 -8.94 -3.00
N LEU A 227 -18.32 -9.17 -2.89
CA LEU A 227 -17.28 -8.30 -3.42
C LEU A 227 -16.74 -8.89 -4.73
N ALA A 228 -17.01 -8.20 -5.84
CA ALA A 228 -16.41 -8.44 -7.14
C ALA A 228 -15.10 -7.66 -7.26
N LEU A 229 -14.02 -8.37 -7.61
CA LEU A 229 -12.68 -7.81 -7.81
C LEU A 229 -12.23 -8.03 -9.25
N ARG A 230 -11.73 -6.97 -9.89
CA ARG A 230 -11.14 -7.02 -11.24
C ARG A 230 -9.84 -6.23 -11.29
N TYR A 231 -8.92 -6.66 -12.13
CA TYR A 231 -7.62 -6.00 -12.34
C TYR A 231 -7.50 -5.54 -13.79
N THR A 232 -6.89 -4.38 -13.99
CA THR A 232 -6.47 -3.89 -15.32
C THR A 232 -5.07 -3.31 -15.19
N GLY A 233 -4.12 -3.79 -15.98
CA GLY A 233 -2.73 -3.35 -15.95
C GLY A 233 -2.00 -3.66 -17.25
#